data_AF-A0A1B6HPQ5-F1
#
_entry.id   AF-A0A1B6HPQ5-F1
#
_cell.length_a   1.000
_cell.length_b   1.000
_cell.length_c   1.000
_cell.angle_alpha   90.00
_cell.angle_beta   90.00
_cell.angle_gamma   90.00
#
_symmetry.space_group_name_H-M   'P 1'
#
loop_
_entity.id
_entity.type
_entity.pdbx_description
1 polymer ?
#
loop_
_entity_poly.entity_id
_entity_poly.type
_entity_poly.pdbx_seq_one_letter_code
_entity_poly.pdbx_strand_id
1 'polypeptide(L)'
;LNDVCTWLENGGEVAVFDATNSTMERRNMIEDIVVKKMGFKLFFVESVCDDPSIIETNIMEVKVNSPDYKNMNTDKALQDFLQRIEHYQERYEPLEERLEPGLSFMKIYNTGEKVVVHKHEGHIQSRIVYYLMNIHIVPRTIYLTRHGESEQNLEGRIGGDSNLSHRGQQYAAALSAYIQQQDIPGLRVWTSWLKRTIQTVENVPA
;
A
#
# COMPACT_ATOMS: atom_id res chain seq x y z
N LEU A 1 -1.81 6.39 -22.39
CA LEU A 1 -0.50 7.07 -22.59
C LEU A 1 -0.67 8.53 -22.98
N ASN A 2 -1.48 8.87 -23.99
CA ASN A 2 -1.75 10.27 -24.33
C ASN A 2 -2.25 11.07 -23.12
N ASP A 3 -3.28 10.57 -22.41
CA ASP A 3 -3.81 11.24 -21.21
C ASP A 3 -2.77 11.40 -20.11
N VAL A 4 -1.89 10.39 -19.93
CA VAL A 4 -0.77 10.45 -18.98
C VAL A 4 0.20 11.57 -19.36
N CYS A 5 0.56 11.66 -20.63
CA CYS A 5 1.47 12.70 -21.12
C CYS A 5 0.84 14.08 -20.97
N THR A 6 -0.41 14.25 -21.39
CA THR A 6 -1.15 15.50 -21.25
C THR A 6 -1.30 15.93 -19.79
N TRP A 7 -1.51 15.00 -18.86
CA TRP A 7 -1.56 15.32 -17.44
C TRP A 7 -0.22 15.84 -16.90
N LEU A 8 0.89 15.20 -17.30
CA LEU A 8 2.24 15.64 -16.91
C LEU A 8 2.60 17.02 -17.49
N GLU A 9 2.26 17.26 -18.76
CA GLU A 9 2.47 18.58 -19.39
C GLU A 9 1.65 19.70 -18.74
N ASN A 10 0.49 19.37 -18.19
CA ASN A 10 -0.38 20.32 -17.50
C ASN A 10 -0.03 20.53 -16.02
N GLY A 11 1.19 20.17 -15.60
CA GLY A 11 1.73 20.41 -14.26
C GLY A 11 1.58 19.24 -13.28
N GLY A 12 1.15 18.07 -13.75
CA GLY A 12 1.21 16.85 -12.96
C GLY A 12 2.66 16.38 -12.74
N GLU A 13 2.98 15.90 -11.54
CA GLU A 13 4.36 15.52 -11.18
C GLU A 13 4.66 14.01 -11.35
N VAL A 14 3.69 13.14 -11.06
CA VAL A 14 3.83 11.67 -11.12
C VAL A 14 2.55 11.03 -11.65
N ALA A 15 2.66 10.31 -12.76
CA ALA A 15 1.55 9.55 -13.33
C ALA A 15 1.78 8.04 -13.19
N VAL A 16 0.75 7.31 -12.73
CA VAL A 16 0.78 5.84 -12.62
C VAL A 16 0.06 5.25 -13.83
N PHE A 17 0.77 4.49 -14.64
CA PHE A 17 0.21 3.80 -15.81
C PHE A 17 -0.03 2.32 -15.48
N ASP A 18 -1.21 2.03 -14.94
CA ASP A 18 -1.62 0.69 -14.53
C ASP A 18 -2.07 -0.16 -15.73
N ALA A 19 -1.24 -1.14 -16.10
CA ALA A 19 -1.50 -2.15 -17.10
C ALA A 19 -0.51 -3.31 -16.91
N THR A 20 -0.77 -4.47 -17.54
CA THR A 20 0.11 -5.64 -17.42
C THR A 20 1.53 -5.38 -17.92
N ASN A 21 1.68 -4.66 -19.04
CA ASN A 21 2.97 -4.27 -19.65
C ASN A 21 4.00 -5.43 -19.69
N SER A 22 3.48 -6.64 -19.97
CA SER A 22 4.15 -7.91 -19.74
C SER A 22 5.16 -8.31 -20.82
N THR A 23 5.31 -7.53 -21.89
CA THR A 23 6.25 -7.80 -23.00
C THR A 23 7.29 -6.70 -23.11
N MET A 24 8.50 -7.06 -23.55
CA MET A 24 9.59 -6.11 -23.83
C MET A 24 9.18 -5.11 -24.92
N GLU A 25 8.48 -5.57 -25.97
CA GLU A 25 7.98 -4.69 -27.03
C GLU A 25 7.08 -3.57 -26.46
N ARG A 26 6.17 -3.92 -25.55
CA ARG A 26 5.26 -2.95 -24.93
C ARG A 26 6.02 -1.94 -24.07
N ARG A 27 7.02 -2.40 -23.31
CA ARG A 27 7.86 -1.54 -22.45
C ARG A 27 8.76 -0.62 -23.28
N ASN A 28 9.34 -1.10 -24.37
CA ASN A 28 10.11 -0.29 -25.31
C ASN A 28 9.25 0.83 -25.92
N MET A 29 8.01 0.53 -26.33
CA MET A 29 7.10 1.57 -26.81
C MET A 29 6.77 2.62 -25.74
N ILE A 30 6.64 2.22 -24.47
CA ILE A 30 6.46 3.16 -23.36
C ILE A 30 7.71 4.02 -23.16
N GLU A 31 8.90 3.43 -23.17
CA GLU A 31 10.18 4.16 -23.06
C GLU A 31 10.35 5.18 -24.20
N ASP A 32 10.08 4.77 -25.45
CA ASP A 32 10.18 5.63 -26.62
C ASP A 32 9.28 6.86 -26.50
N ILE A 33 8.05 6.68 -26.02
CA ILE A 33 7.10 7.79 -25.85
C ILE A 33 7.49 8.62 -24.62
N VAL A 34 7.57 8.01 -23.44
CA VAL A 34 7.69 8.74 -22.16
C VAL A 34 9.06 9.38 -22.02
N VAL A 35 10.13 8.66 -22.36
CA VAL A 35 11.50 9.13 -22.16
C VAL A 35 12.00 9.85 -23.41
N LYS A 36 12.02 9.18 -24.56
CA LYS A 36 12.71 9.72 -25.75
C LYS A 36 11.93 10.86 -26.41
N LYS A 37 10.59 10.76 -26.49
CA LYS A 37 9.75 11.79 -27.11
C LYS A 37 9.35 12.89 -26.15
N MET A 38 8.92 12.56 -24.92
CA MET A 38 8.40 13.55 -23.97
C MET A 38 9.45 14.06 -22.98
N GLY A 39 10.59 13.39 -22.82
CA GLY A 39 11.65 13.80 -21.89
C GLY A 39 11.32 13.55 -20.41
N PHE A 40 10.30 12.75 -20.11
CA PHE A 40 9.95 12.40 -18.74
C PHE A 40 10.79 11.25 -18.20
N LYS A 41 10.90 11.17 -16.87
CA LYS A 41 11.47 10.00 -16.20
C LYS A 41 10.48 8.84 -16.20
N LEU A 42 10.98 7.63 -16.32
CA LEU A 42 10.19 6.39 -16.31
C LEU A 42 10.75 5.44 -15.24
N PHE A 43 9.86 4.88 -14.43
CA PHE A 43 10.21 3.91 -13.38
C PHE A 43 9.19 2.78 -13.38
N PHE A 44 9.61 1.56 -13.69
CA PHE A 44 8.73 0.40 -13.68
C PHE A 44 8.63 -0.21 -12.27
N VAL A 45 7.43 -0.66 -11.91
CA VAL A 45 7.21 -1.46 -10.70
C VAL A 45 6.55 -2.76 -11.14
N GLU A 46 7.28 -3.86 -11.04
CA GLU A 46 6.79 -5.20 -11.39
C GLU A 46 6.49 -5.98 -10.12
N SER A 47 5.25 -6.44 -9.98
CA SER A 47 4.83 -7.34 -8.91
C SER A 47 4.86 -8.77 -9.43
N VAL A 48 5.81 -9.56 -8.93
CA VAL A 48 5.97 -10.98 -9.26
C VAL A 48 5.41 -11.81 -8.10
N CYS A 49 4.42 -12.65 -8.36
CA CYS A 49 3.87 -13.54 -7.35
C CYS A 49 3.72 -14.94 -7.94
N ASP A 50 4.42 -15.90 -7.35
CA ASP A 50 4.34 -17.32 -7.70
C ASP A 50 3.80 -18.17 -6.53
N ASP A 51 3.54 -17.57 -5.37
CA ASP A 51 2.87 -18.20 -4.24
C ASP A 51 1.36 -18.42 -4.52
N PRO A 52 0.90 -19.68 -4.64
CA PRO A 52 -0.50 -19.99 -4.93
C PRO A 52 -1.46 -19.45 -3.87
N SER A 53 -1.07 -19.43 -2.60
CA SER A 53 -1.93 -18.99 -1.50
C SER A 53 -2.21 -17.49 -1.55
N ILE A 54 -1.21 -16.70 -1.94
CA ILE A 54 -1.34 -15.25 -2.14
C ILE A 54 -2.22 -14.98 -3.37
N ILE A 55 -2.01 -15.73 -4.46
CA ILE A 55 -2.81 -15.61 -5.69
C ILE A 55 -4.29 -15.90 -5.38
N GLU A 56 -4.59 -17.01 -4.72
CA GLU A 56 -5.95 -17.39 -4.35
C GLU A 56 -6.61 -16.34 -3.45
N THR A 57 -5.90 -15.86 -2.42
CA THR A 57 -6.42 -14.83 -1.50
C THR A 57 -6.76 -13.54 -2.24
N ASN A 58 -5.87 -13.07 -3.12
CA ASN A 58 -6.10 -11.87 -3.93
C ASN A 58 -7.31 -12.01 -4.87
N ILE A 59 -7.51 -13.19 -5.45
CA ILE A 59 -8.67 -13.47 -6.32
C ILE A 59 -9.97 -13.39 -5.50
N MET A 60 -9.98 -14.03 -4.34
CA MET A 60 -11.16 -14.08 -3.47
C MET A 60 -11.54 -12.69 -2.94
N GLU A 61 -10.58 -11.89 -2.50
CA GLU A 61 -10.85 -10.57 -1.91
C GLU A 61 -11.23 -9.51 -2.97
N VAL A 62 -10.48 -9.44 -4.07
CA VAL A 62 -10.55 -8.32 -5.01
C VAL A 62 -11.43 -8.62 -6.22
N LYS A 63 -11.40 -9.86 -6.72
CA LYS A 63 -12.01 -10.17 -8.03
C LYS A 63 -13.43 -10.69 -7.94
N VAL A 64 -13.80 -11.41 -6.87
CA VAL A 64 -15.21 -11.79 -6.63
C VAL A 64 -16.11 -10.55 -6.47
N ASN A 65 -15.56 -9.46 -5.93
CA ASN A 65 -16.25 -8.18 -5.77
C ASN A 65 -16.06 -7.21 -6.95
N SER A 66 -15.28 -7.59 -7.98
CA SER A 66 -15.04 -6.76 -9.16
C SER A 66 -16.31 -6.65 -10.01
N PRO A 67 -16.56 -5.49 -10.68
CA PRO A 67 -17.62 -5.36 -11.67
C PRO A 67 -17.59 -6.46 -12.74
N ASP A 68 -16.40 -6.96 -13.08
CA ASP A 68 -16.18 -8.00 -14.09
C ASP A 68 -16.86 -9.34 -13.76
N TYR A 69 -17.07 -9.64 -12.47
CA TYR A 69 -17.56 -10.94 -11.99
C TYR A 69 -18.89 -10.85 -11.23
N LYS A 70 -19.55 -9.68 -11.25
CA LYS A 70 -20.77 -9.37 -10.48
C LYS A 70 -21.93 -10.38 -10.62
N ASN A 71 -21.98 -11.12 -11.73
CA ASN A 71 -23.02 -12.12 -12.03
C ASN A 71 -22.49 -13.55 -12.20
N MET A 72 -21.22 -13.80 -11.86
CA MET A 72 -20.62 -15.14 -11.92
C MET A 72 -20.56 -15.77 -10.53
N ASN A 73 -20.76 -17.09 -10.45
CA ASN A 73 -20.45 -17.85 -9.24
C ASN A 73 -18.93 -17.81 -9.02
N THR A 74 -18.51 -17.67 -7.76
CA THR A 74 -17.13 -17.64 -7.27
C THR A 74 -16.25 -18.71 -7.91
N ASP A 75 -16.70 -19.96 -8.01
CA ASP A 75 -15.91 -21.05 -8.58
C ASP A 75 -15.60 -20.84 -10.08
N LYS A 76 -16.57 -20.29 -10.82
CA LYS A 76 -16.40 -19.99 -12.25
C LYS A 76 -15.53 -18.76 -12.46
N ALA A 77 -15.65 -17.76 -11.59
CA ALA A 77 -14.80 -16.58 -11.60
C ALA A 77 -13.33 -16.95 -11.33
N LEU A 78 -13.08 -17.84 -10.37
CA LEU A 78 -11.75 -18.38 -10.07
C LEU A 78 -11.17 -19.12 -11.28
N GLN A 79 -11.94 -20.03 -11.90
CA GLN A 79 -11.48 -20.77 -13.09
C GLN A 79 -11.17 -19.86 -14.29
N ASP A 80 -12.05 -18.90 -14.60
CA ASP A 80 -11.81 -17.92 -15.67
C ASP A 80 -10.53 -17.11 -15.39
N PHE A 81 -10.32 -16.71 -14.14
CA PHE A 81 -9.15 -15.94 -13.76
C PHE A 81 -7.85 -16.74 -13.87
N LEU A 82 -7.85 -18.00 -13.43
CA LEU A 82 -6.70 -18.89 -13.58
C LEU A 82 -6.33 -19.09 -15.06
N GLN A 83 -7.32 -19.28 -15.94
CA GLN A 83 -7.08 -19.37 -17.38
C GLN A 83 -6.50 -18.07 -17.96
N ARG A 84 -6.93 -16.90 -17.47
CA ARG A 84 -6.33 -15.62 -17.86
C ARG A 84 -4.86 -15.54 -17.42
N ILE A 85 -4.54 -15.98 -16.20
CA ILE A 85 -3.14 -16.03 -15.72
C ILE A 85 -2.30 -16.91 -16.65
N GLU A 86 -2.77 -18.12 -16.97
CA GLU A 86 -2.07 -19.02 -17.89
C GLU A 86 -1.80 -18.35 -19.25
N HIS A 87 -2.81 -17.69 -19.82
CA HIS A 87 -2.64 -16.98 -21.09
C HIS A 87 -1.61 -15.84 -21.03
N TYR A 88 -1.56 -15.10 -19.91
CA TYR A 88 -0.53 -14.07 -19.73
C TYR A 88 0.86 -14.68 -19.51
N GLN A 89 0.96 -15.82 -18.82
CA GLN A 89 2.23 -16.51 -18.60
C GLN A 89 2.88 -16.96 -19.91
N GLU A 90 2.10 -17.35 -20.93
CA GLU A 90 2.62 -17.74 -22.25
C GLU A 90 3.42 -16.63 -22.95
N ARG A 91 3.14 -15.36 -22.63
CA ARG A 91 3.72 -14.18 -23.28
C ARG A 91 4.49 -13.27 -22.32
N TYR A 92 4.65 -13.70 -21.07
CA TYR A 92 5.26 -12.86 -20.06
C TYR A 92 6.79 -12.86 -20.21
N GLU A 93 7.33 -11.68 -20.47
CA GLU A 93 8.76 -11.39 -20.52
C GLU A 93 9.10 -10.52 -19.30
N PRO A 94 9.59 -11.11 -18.19
CA PRO A 94 9.87 -10.36 -16.97
C PRO A 94 10.94 -9.28 -17.20
N LEU A 95 10.93 -8.23 -16.39
CA LEU A 95 12.02 -7.24 -16.41
C LEU A 95 13.37 -7.90 -16.09
N GLU A 96 14.37 -7.69 -16.96
CA GLU A 96 15.70 -8.27 -16.79
C GLU A 96 16.81 -7.23 -17.01
N GLU A 97 17.71 -7.09 -16.02
CA GLU A 97 18.79 -6.09 -16.03
C GLU A 97 19.73 -6.21 -17.25
N ARG A 98 19.92 -7.43 -17.77
CA ARG A 98 20.82 -7.68 -18.90
C ARG A 98 20.17 -7.37 -20.25
N LEU A 99 18.86 -7.61 -20.38
CA LEU A 99 18.12 -7.39 -21.62
C LEU A 99 17.66 -5.93 -21.73
N GLU A 100 17.32 -5.31 -20.61
CA GLU A 100 16.81 -3.95 -20.52
C GLU A 100 17.70 -3.06 -19.61
N PRO A 101 19.02 -2.97 -19.86
CA PRO A 101 19.97 -2.33 -18.94
C PRO A 101 19.74 -0.81 -18.80
N GLY A 102 19.02 -0.18 -19.73
CA GLY A 102 18.68 1.24 -19.70
C GLY A 102 17.53 1.60 -18.77
N LEU A 103 16.69 0.63 -18.39
CA LEU A 103 15.47 0.90 -17.63
C LEU A 103 15.75 1.06 -16.13
N SER A 104 15.00 1.95 -15.49
CA SER A 104 14.93 2.06 -14.03
C SER A 104 13.70 1.31 -13.54
N PHE A 105 13.88 0.37 -12.62
CA PHE A 105 12.77 -0.45 -12.15
C PHE A 105 12.93 -1.02 -10.74
N MET A 106 11.82 -1.49 -10.20
CA MET A 106 11.72 -2.29 -8.99
C MET A 106 10.91 -3.55 -9.27
N LYS A 107 11.39 -4.69 -8.77
CA LYS A 107 10.66 -5.96 -8.77
C LYS A 107 10.35 -6.35 -7.34
N ILE A 108 9.08 -6.61 -7.04
CA ILE A 108 8.60 -7.03 -5.73
C ILE A 108 8.10 -8.46 -5.87
N TYR A 109 8.75 -9.38 -5.17
CA TYR A 109 8.41 -10.80 -5.19
C TYR A 109 7.55 -11.15 -3.99
N ASN A 110 6.49 -11.92 -4.22
CA ASN A 110 5.62 -12.50 -3.20
C ASN A 110 5.28 -11.49 -2.10
N THR A 111 4.78 -10.32 -2.53
CA THR A 111 4.26 -9.27 -1.64
C THR A 111 5.30 -8.67 -0.67
N GLY A 112 6.58 -8.72 -1.04
CA GLY A 112 7.67 -8.07 -0.33
C GLY A 112 8.73 -9.03 0.22
N GLU A 113 8.60 -10.34 0.01
CA GLU A 113 9.59 -11.35 0.43
C GLU A 113 10.99 -11.04 -0.11
N LYS A 114 11.07 -10.60 -1.37
CA LYS A 114 12.30 -10.17 -2.02
C LYS A 114 12.03 -8.95 -2.88
N VAL A 115 12.96 -8.02 -2.86
CA VAL A 115 12.91 -6.80 -3.68
C VAL A 115 14.20 -6.66 -4.46
N VAL A 116 14.09 -6.37 -5.75
CA VAL A 116 15.21 -6.00 -6.63
C VAL A 116 14.98 -4.57 -7.10
N VAL A 117 16.01 -3.72 -7.02
CA VAL A 117 15.95 -2.33 -7.49
C VAL A 117 17.10 -2.09 -8.44
N HIS A 118 16.78 -1.63 -9.65
CA HIS A 118 17.76 -1.36 -10.69
C HIS A 118 17.69 0.11 -11.13
N LYS A 119 18.84 0.79 -11.13
CA LYS A 119 19.02 2.15 -11.66
C LYS A 119 17.95 3.18 -11.27
N HIS A 120 17.42 3.11 -10.04
CA HIS A 120 16.55 4.17 -9.56
C HIS A 120 17.33 5.51 -9.51
N GLU A 121 16.67 6.60 -9.86
CA GLU A 121 17.29 7.91 -10.02
C GLU A 121 16.53 9.00 -9.24
N GLY A 122 17.26 9.75 -8.43
CA GLY A 122 16.75 10.90 -7.71
C GLY A 122 15.80 10.55 -6.55
N HIS A 123 15.40 11.59 -5.83
CA HIS A 123 14.70 11.46 -4.55
C HIS A 123 13.33 10.76 -4.67
N ILE A 124 12.56 11.06 -5.71
CA ILE A 124 11.19 10.52 -5.86
C ILE A 124 11.22 9.00 -6.03
N GLN A 125 12.07 8.46 -6.91
CA GLN A 125 12.16 7.01 -7.10
C GLN A 125 12.70 6.30 -5.85
N SER A 126 13.68 6.88 -5.14
CA SER A 126 14.13 6.33 -3.84
C SER A 126 13.01 6.30 -2.80
N ARG A 127 12.13 7.31 -2.77
CA ARG A 127 10.97 7.35 -1.86
C ARG A 127 9.90 6.31 -2.25
N ILE A 128 9.68 6.09 -3.54
CA ILE A 128 8.80 5.02 -4.04
C ILE A 128 9.33 3.66 -3.58
N VAL A 129 10.63 3.41 -3.81
CA VAL A 129 11.30 2.18 -3.35
C VAL A 129 11.14 2.00 -1.84
N TYR A 130 11.48 3.01 -1.05
CA TYR A 130 11.33 2.96 0.40
C TYR A 130 9.89 2.67 0.83
N TYR A 131 8.91 3.35 0.24
CA TYR A 131 7.51 3.15 0.59
C TYR A 131 7.06 1.71 0.28
N LEU A 132 7.34 1.21 -0.93
CA LEU A 132 6.92 -0.11 -1.37
C LEU A 132 7.63 -1.25 -0.61
N MET A 133 8.85 -1.03 -0.11
CA MET A 133 9.53 -1.99 0.78
C MET A 133 8.91 -2.10 2.18
N ASN A 134 8.11 -1.11 2.61
CA ASN A 134 7.55 -1.06 3.97
C ASN A 134 6.04 -1.33 4.02
N ILE A 135 5.37 -1.48 2.88
CA ILE A 135 3.95 -1.89 2.86
C ILE A 135 3.85 -3.42 2.97
N HIS A 136 2.72 -3.89 3.50
CA HIS A 136 2.39 -5.30 3.50
C HIS A 136 0.88 -5.48 3.32
N ILE A 137 0.49 -6.54 2.62
CA ILE A 137 -0.90 -6.82 2.27
C ILE A 137 -1.65 -7.63 3.33
N VAL A 138 -0.94 -8.14 4.34
CA VAL A 138 -1.58 -8.92 5.42
C VAL A 138 -2.67 -8.08 6.09
N PRO A 139 -3.92 -8.59 6.14
CA PRO A 139 -5.03 -7.89 6.78
C PRO A 139 -4.70 -7.52 8.22
N ARG A 140 -4.93 -6.25 8.56
CA ARG A 140 -4.72 -5.73 9.92
C ARG A 140 -5.68 -4.60 10.21
N THR A 141 -5.96 -4.39 11.49
CA THR A 141 -6.83 -3.31 11.96
C THR A 141 -6.01 -2.22 12.62
N ILE A 142 -6.22 -0.97 12.21
CA ILE A 142 -5.62 0.21 12.84
C ILE A 142 -6.72 0.95 13.60
N TYR A 143 -6.58 1.05 14.92
CA TYR A 143 -7.46 1.84 15.77
C TYR A 143 -6.87 3.22 16.00
N LEU A 144 -7.65 4.27 15.70
CA LEU A 144 -7.25 5.65 15.93
C LEU A 144 -8.21 6.29 16.93
N THR A 145 -7.65 6.86 17.99
CA THR A 145 -8.39 7.67 18.93
C THR A 145 -7.53 8.81 19.48
N ARG A 146 -8.17 9.87 19.96
CA ARG A 146 -7.51 10.90 20.74
C ARG A 146 -7.23 10.39 22.15
N HIS A 147 -6.42 11.15 22.90
CA HIS A 147 -6.41 11.04 24.35
C HIS A 147 -7.82 11.31 24.93
N GLY A 148 -8.11 10.75 26.11
CA GLY A 148 -9.29 11.13 26.88
C GLY A 148 -9.31 12.64 27.15
N GLU A 149 -10.48 13.21 27.40
CA GLU A 149 -10.64 14.65 27.67
C GLU A 149 -9.64 15.14 28.74
N SER A 150 -8.86 16.17 28.44
CA SER A 150 -7.87 16.74 29.37
C SER A 150 -8.40 17.96 30.11
N GLU A 151 -7.75 18.35 31.21
CA GLU A 151 -8.11 19.59 31.96
C GLU A 151 -8.09 20.83 31.05
N GLN A 152 -7.11 20.95 30.16
CA GLN A 152 -7.05 22.06 29.20
C GLN A 152 -8.15 22.01 28.14
N ASN A 153 -8.73 20.85 27.84
CA ASN A 153 -9.90 20.78 26.97
C ASN A 153 -11.12 21.43 27.62
N LEU A 154 -11.31 21.24 28.94
CA LEU A 154 -12.40 21.87 29.69
C LEU A 154 -12.27 23.40 29.71
N GLU A 155 -11.03 23.89 29.77
CA GLU A 155 -10.72 25.32 29.72
C GLU A 155 -10.72 25.92 28.30
N GLY A 156 -10.89 25.10 27.26
CA GLY A 156 -10.79 25.55 25.86
C GLY A 156 -9.38 25.98 25.44
N ARG A 157 -8.34 25.53 26.13
CA ARG A 157 -6.95 25.86 25.83
C ARG A 157 -6.34 24.89 24.81
N ILE A 158 -5.51 25.44 23.92
CA ILE A 158 -4.76 24.68 22.91
C ILE A 158 -3.34 24.34 23.40
N GLY A 159 -2.78 23.24 22.88
CA GLY A 159 -1.41 22.82 23.19
C GLY A 159 -1.26 22.24 24.60
N GLY A 160 -0.12 22.56 25.24
CA GLY A 160 0.18 22.17 26.62
C GLY A 160 0.36 20.67 26.86
N ASP A 161 0.51 20.32 28.13
CA ASP A 161 0.77 18.96 28.61
C ASP A 161 -0.01 18.66 29.91
N SER A 162 -1.30 19.00 29.92
CA SER A 162 -2.17 18.75 31.07
C SER A 162 -2.50 17.26 31.23
N ASN A 163 -2.86 16.88 32.46
CA ASN A 163 -3.42 15.56 32.76
C ASN A 163 -4.82 15.38 32.14
N LEU A 164 -5.27 14.13 32.13
CA LEU A 164 -6.67 13.78 31.90
C LEU A 164 -7.57 14.40 32.96
N SER A 165 -8.74 14.88 32.51
CA SER A 165 -9.87 15.19 33.38
C SER A 165 -10.48 13.91 33.95
N HIS A 166 -11.40 14.05 34.90
CA HIS A 166 -12.20 12.92 35.39
C HIS A 166 -12.88 12.14 34.25
N ARG A 167 -13.50 12.82 33.28
CA ARG A 167 -14.14 12.14 32.14
C ARG A 167 -13.11 11.49 31.21
N GLY A 168 -11.94 12.10 31.08
CA GLY A 168 -10.81 11.51 30.36
C GLY A 168 -10.34 10.19 30.96
N GLN A 169 -10.28 10.09 32.29
CA GLN A 169 -9.94 8.85 33.00
C GLN A 169 -11.02 7.77 32.81
N GLN A 170 -12.30 8.15 32.84
CA GLN A 170 -13.40 7.22 32.52
C GLN A 170 -13.31 6.69 31.10
N TYR A 171 -12.98 7.57 30.14
CA TYR A 171 -12.73 7.16 28.76
C TYR A 171 -11.55 6.18 28.67
N ALA A 172 -10.44 6.45 29.36
CA ALA A 172 -9.27 5.57 29.39
C ALA A 172 -9.63 4.16 29.88
N ALA A 173 -10.42 4.07 30.96
CA ALA A 173 -10.90 2.79 31.48
C ALA A 173 -11.83 2.06 30.49
N ALA A 174 -12.74 2.79 29.83
CA ALA A 174 -13.63 2.22 28.82
C ALA A 174 -12.87 1.75 27.58
N LEU A 175 -11.86 2.50 27.13
CA LEU A 175 -10.99 2.12 26.02
C LEU A 175 -10.22 0.84 26.36
N SER A 176 -9.63 0.76 27.56
CA SER A 176 -8.95 -0.43 28.03
C SER A 176 -9.86 -1.66 28.01
N ALA A 177 -11.07 -1.55 28.55
CA ALA A 177 -12.04 -2.63 28.57
C ALA A 177 -12.46 -3.04 27.14
N TYR A 178 -12.71 -2.06 26.27
CA TYR A 178 -13.06 -2.32 24.87
C TYR A 178 -11.96 -3.08 24.14
N ILE A 179 -10.71 -2.61 24.23
CA ILE A 179 -9.56 -3.24 23.55
C ILE A 179 -9.32 -4.65 24.09
N GLN A 180 -9.44 -4.85 25.40
CA GLN A 180 -9.33 -6.19 26.00
C GLN A 180 -10.41 -7.15 25.45
N GLN A 181 -11.63 -6.67 25.23
CA GLN A 181 -12.71 -7.48 24.63
C GLN A 181 -12.47 -7.81 23.16
N GLN A 182 -11.66 -7.03 22.44
CA GLN A 182 -11.33 -7.32 21.04
C GLN A 182 -10.34 -8.48 20.90
N ASP A 183 -9.65 -8.87 21.98
CA ASP A 183 -8.66 -9.96 22.01
C ASP A 183 -7.66 -9.92 20.83
N ILE A 184 -7.05 -8.74 20.61
CA ILE A 184 -6.23 -8.46 19.43
C ILE A 184 -4.82 -9.08 19.61
N PRO A 185 -4.45 -10.12 18.85
CA PRO A 185 -3.14 -10.74 18.98
C PRO A 185 -2.02 -9.79 18.54
N GLY A 186 -0.98 -9.64 19.36
CA GLY A 186 0.18 -8.83 19.01
C GLY A 186 -0.11 -7.33 18.90
N LEU A 187 -1.11 -6.82 19.63
CA LEU A 187 -1.45 -5.40 19.66
C LEU A 187 -0.20 -4.54 19.91
N ARG A 188 -0.08 -3.45 19.14
CA ARG A 188 0.94 -2.41 19.36
C ARG A 188 0.24 -1.10 19.66
N VAL A 189 0.58 -0.50 20.80
CA VAL A 189 0.02 0.78 21.24
C VAL A 189 1.07 1.88 21.12
N TRP A 190 0.76 2.91 20.36
CA TRP A 190 1.62 4.09 20.19
C TRP A 190 0.94 5.32 20.80
N THR A 191 1.74 6.14 21.47
CA THR A 191 1.29 7.41 22.04
C THR A 191 2.20 8.54 21.59
N SER A 192 1.73 9.78 21.76
CA SER A 192 2.65 10.92 21.77
C SER A 192 3.43 10.96 23.09
N TRP A 193 4.38 11.87 23.19
CA TRP A 193 5.15 12.11 24.42
C TRP A 193 4.36 12.86 25.51
N LEU A 194 3.11 13.23 25.24
CA LEU A 194 2.30 14.06 26.13
C LEU A 194 1.56 13.21 27.17
N LYS A 195 1.47 13.71 28.41
CA LYS A 195 0.92 13.00 29.57
C LYS A 195 -0.46 12.42 29.30
N ARG A 196 -1.34 13.21 28.70
CA ARG A 196 -2.72 12.79 28.39
C ARG A 196 -2.80 11.58 27.47
N THR A 197 -1.92 11.41 26.48
CA THR A 197 -1.93 10.21 25.63
C THR A 197 -1.40 9.00 26.38
N ILE A 198 -0.38 9.19 27.22
CA ILE A 198 0.21 8.13 28.05
C ILE A 198 -0.81 7.63 29.08
N GLN A 199 -1.45 8.54 29.82
CA GLN A 199 -2.50 8.23 30.80
C GLN A 199 -3.73 7.55 30.17
N THR A 200 -4.04 7.86 28.91
CA THR A 200 -5.21 7.27 28.22
C THR A 200 -5.04 5.77 28.02
N VAL A 201 -3.80 5.31 27.81
CA VAL A 201 -3.52 3.90 27.48
C VAL A 201 -2.80 3.15 28.59
N GLU A 202 -2.62 3.77 29.76
CA GLU A 202 -1.84 3.22 30.88
C GLU A 202 -2.27 1.80 31.28
N ASN A 203 -3.57 1.49 31.15
CA ASN A 203 -4.12 0.19 31.49
C ASN A 203 -4.44 -0.70 30.27
N VAL A 204 -4.19 -0.24 29.04
CA VAL A 204 -4.45 -1.02 27.83
C VAL A 204 -3.46 -2.18 27.75
N PRO A 205 -3.92 -3.44 27.65
CA PRO A 205 -3.02 -4.59 27.56
C PRO A 205 -2.39 -4.67 26.17
N ALA A 206 -1.09 -4.36 26.05
CA ALA A 206 -0.34 -4.35 24.79
C ALA A 206 1.10 -4.88 24.96
#